data_AF-A0A517MRX8-F1
#
_entry.id   AF-A0A517MRX8-F1
#
_cell.length_a   1.000
_cell.length_b   1.000
_cell.length_c   1.000
_cell.angle_alpha   90.00
_cell.angle_beta   90.00
_cell.angle_gamma   90.00
#
_symmetry.space_group_name_H-M   'P 1'
#
loop_
_entity.id
_entity.type
_entity.pdbx_description
1 polymer ?
#
loop_
_entity_poly.entity_id
_entity_poly.type
_entity_poly.pdbx_seq_one_letter_code
_entity_poly.pdbx_strand_id
1 'polypeptide(L)' 'MPQSLANVAIHLVFSTKDRQPILADGLIAATVLRHGLRLMTHIVAHFKPTGVMLANPWDGVSE' A
#
# COMPACT_ATOMS: atom_id res chain seq x y z
N MET A 1 -30.49 -4.35 -21.29
CA MET A 1 -29.62 -5.16 -20.41
C MET A 1 -29.55 -6.57 -20.94
N PRO A 2 -28.46 -7.33 -20.71
CA PRO A 2 -27.16 -6.96 -20.12
C PRO A 2 -25.99 -7.35 -21.09
N GLN A 3 -24.73 -6.95 -20.93
CA GLN A 3 -23.75 -7.27 -19.88
C GLN A 3 -22.64 -6.21 -19.96
N SER A 4 -22.45 -5.35 -18.95
CA SER A 4 -21.49 -5.53 -17.84
C SER A 4 -20.08 -5.85 -18.34
N LEU A 5 -19.09 -4.94 -18.16
CA LEU A 5 -17.65 -5.27 -18.04
C LEU A 5 -16.67 -4.09 -17.84
N ALA A 6 -17.11 -2.83 -17.66
CA ALA A 6 -16.17 -1.72 -17.40
C ALA A 6 -16.17 -1.33 -15.92
N ASN A 7 -15.75 -2.29 -15.09
CA ASN A 7 -15.52 -2.12 -13.66
C ASN A 7 -14.47 -1.03 -13.39
N VAL A 8 -14.94 0.19 -13.17
CA VAL A 8 -14.25 1.19 -12.35
C VAL A 8 -14.37 0.72 -10.90
N ALA A 9 -13.46 -0.13 -10.45
CA ALA A 9 -13.16 -0.31 -9.03
C ALA A 9 -12.13 -1.43 -8.86
N ILE A 10 -10.97 -1.02 -8.35
CA ILE A 10 -10.07 -1.83 -7.54
C ILE A 10 -9.30 -2.88 -8.35
N HIS A 11 -8.13 -2.46 -8.82
CA HIS A 11 -6.97 -3.34 -9.00
C HIS A 11 -6.68 -3.99 -7.63
N LEU A 12 -7.42 -5.04 -7.30
CA LEU A 12 -7.18 -5.85 -6.11
C LEU A 12 -5.91 -6.65 -6.41
N VAL A 13 -4.80 -6.15 -5.87
CA VAL A 13 -3.49 -6.78 -5.91
C VAL A 13 -3.60 -8.12 -5.17
N PHE A 14 -3.78 -9.21 -5.91
CA PHE A 14 -3.60 -10.57 -5.42
C PHE A 14 -2.33 -11.14 -6.05
N SER A 15 -1.25 -11.18 -5.27
CA SER A 15 -0.03 -11.93 -5.62
C SER A 15 0.22 -12.98 -4.54
N THR A 16 0.13 -14.25 -4.94
CA THR A 16 0.14 -15.45 -4.10
C THR A 16 1.56 -15.91 -3.79
N LYS A 17 2.29 -15.21 -2.92
CA LYS A 17 3.52 -15.78 -2.35
C LYS A 17 3.70 -15.43 -0.88
N ASP A 18 3.14 -16.31 -0.07
CA ASP A 18 3.60 -16.77 1.25
C ASP A 18 4.21 -15.74 2.22
N ARG A 19 3.41 -15.42 3.26
CA ARG A 19 3.76 -14.89 4.60
C ARG A 19 4.02 -13.38 4.79
N GLN A 20 3.01 -12.51 4.58
CA GLN A 20 2.84 -11.22 5.30
C GLN A 20 1.38 -10.71 5.20
N PRO A 21 0.89 -9.86 6.13
CA PRO A 21 -0.52 -9.47 6.21
C PRO A 21 -0.86 -8.37 5.20
N ILE A 22 -0.98 -8.75 3.92
CA ILE A 22 -1.34 -7.84 2.80
C ILE A 22 -2.59 -7.02 3.12
N LEU A 23 -3.55 -7.61 3.85
CA LEU A 23 -4.77 -6.92 4.26
C LEU A 23 -4.50 -5.76 5.24
N ALA A 24 -3.57 -5.97 6.20
CA ALA A 24 -3.20 -4.94 7.16
C ALA A 24 -2.44 -3.80 6.47
N ASP A 25 -1.47 -4.13 5.61
CA ASP A 25 -0.70 -3.15 4.85
C ASP A 25 -1.62 -2.33 3.93
N GLY A 26 -2.59 -2.98 3.28
CA GLY A 26 -3.60 -2.31 2.47
C GLY A 26 -4.49 -1.36 3.27
N LEU A 27 -4.94 -1.76 4.47
CA LEU A 27 -5.78 -0.92 5.33
C LEU A 27 -5.02 0.29 5.88
N ILE A 28 -3.74 0.08 6.27
CA ILE A 28 -2.85 1.16 6.68
C ILE A 28 -2.66 2.14 5.52
N ALA A 29 -2.34 1.64 4.33
CA ALA A 29 -2.15 2.47 3.14
C ALA A 29 -3.41 3.27 2.78
N ALA A 30 -4.58 2.63 2.80
CA ALA A 30 -5.86 3.29 2.53
C ALA A 30 -6.16 4.42 3.54
N THR A 31 -5.86 4.19 4.82
CA THR A 31 -6.01 5.20 5.87
C THR A 31 -5.07 6.38 5.62
N VAL A 32 -3.80 6.11 5.33
CA VAL A 32 -2.80 7.14 5.04
C VAL A 32 -3.22 8.00 3.84
N LEU A 33 -3.65 7.38 2.74
CA LEU A 33 -4.13 8.08 1.55
C LEU A 33 -5.38 8.90 1.83
N ARG A 34 -6.38 8.32 2.51
CA ARG A 34 -7.64 9.01 2.85
C ARG A 34 -7.42 10.28 3.66
N HIS A 35 -6.40 10.27 4.53
CA HIS A 35 -6.12 11.38 5.43
C HIS A 35 -4.97 12.28 4.95
N GLY A 36 -4.38 12.03 3.78
CA GLY A 36 -3.28 12.84 3.25
C GLY A 36 -2.02 12.80 4.12
N LEU A 37 -1.77 11.67 4.79
CA LEU A 37 -0.65 11.49 5.70
C LEU A 37 0.59 10.95 4.99
N ARG A 38 1.73 10.98 5.69
CA ARG A 38 2.97 10.30 5.28
C ARG A 38 3.16 9.07 6.16
N LEU A 39 3.48 7.93 5.54
CA LEU A 39 3.71 6.67 6.25
C LEU A 39 5.20 6.51 6.57
N MET A 40 5.52 6.47 7.87
CA MET A 40 6.85 6.17 8.36
C MET A 40 7.01 4.66 8.57
N THR A 41 7.94 4.01 7.87
CA THR A 41 8.17 2.56 8.01
C THR A 41 9.57 2.15 7.59
N HIS A 42 10.11 1.12 8.25
CA HIS A 42 11.39 0.51 7.90
C HIS A 42 11.27 -0.45 6.71
N ILE A 43 10.08 -1.00 6.48
CA ILE A 43 9.80 -1.96 5.40
C ILE A 43 9.13 -1.23 4.23
N VAL A 44 9.89 -0.36 3.59
CA VAL A 44 9.40 0.49 2.49
C VAL A 44 8.81 -0.35 1.35
N ALA A 45 9.39 -1.53 1.08
CA ALA A 45 9.04 -2.38 -0.06
C ALA A 45 7.55 -2.79 -0.09
N HIS A 46 6.91 -3.00 1.06
CA HIS A 46 5.51 -3.43 1.13
C HIS A 46 4.54 -2.33 0.68
N PHE A 47 4.92 -1.07 0.90
CA PHE A 47 4.05 0.07 0.67
C PHE A 47 4.38 0.84 -0.63
N LYS A 48 5.53 0.56 -1.26
CA LYS A 48 5.85 1.10 -2.60
C LYS A 48 4.72 0.95 -3.63
N PRO A 49 4.06 -0.22 -3.79
CA PRO A 49 3.02 -0.35 -4.81
C PRO A 49 1.71 0.38 -4.47
N THR A 50 1.52 0.87 -3.24
CA THR A 50 0.26 1.51 -2.82
C THR A 50 0.21 3.01 -3.13
N GLY A 51 1.33 3.62 -3.50
CA GLY A 51 1.41 5.05 -3.84
C GLY A 51 1.38 6.01 -2.66
N VAL A 52 1.44 5.52 -1.42
CA VAL A 52 1.57 6.36 -0.23
C VAL A 52 2.90 7.12 -0.22
N MET A 53 2.92 8.30 0.39
CA MET A 53 4.16 9.00 0.66
C MET A 53 4.93 8.28 1.78
N LEU A 54 6.16 7.83 1.51
CA LEU A 54 6.95 7.03 2.44
C LEU A 54 8.05 7.86 3.12
N ALA A 55 8.37 7.49 4.36
CA ALA A 55 9.53 7.95 5.11
C ALA A 55 10.19 6.74 5.79
N ASN A 56 11.45 6.46 5.48
CA ASN A 56 12.20 5.40 6.15
C ASN A 56 12.97 6.02 7.33
N PRO A 57 12.74 5.56 8.58
CA PRO A 57 13.43 6.11 9.77
C PRO A 57 14.94 5.97 9.76
N TRP A 58 15.47 5.05 8.96
CA TRP A 58 16.90 4.81 8.84
C TRP A 58 17.55 5.67 7.76
N ASP A 59 16.77 6.43 6.97
CA ASP A 59 17.34 7.39 6.04
C ASP A 59 18.06 8.50 6.82
N GLY A 60 19.36 8.65 6.60
CA GLY A 60 20.18 9.69 7.25
C GLY A 60 20.82 9.29 8.58
N VAL A 61 20.61 8.08 9.07
CA VAL A 61 21.40 7.51 10.16
C VAL A 61 22.72 7.00 9.56
N SER A 62 23.71 7.90 9.47
CA SER A 62 25.10 7.53 9.19
C SER A 62 25.80 7.27 10.52
N GLU A 63 26.52 6.16 10.67
CA GLU A 63 27.45 5.96 11.81
C GLU A 63 28.54 7.04 11.86
#